data_AF-A0A816FVW0-F1
#
_entry.id   AF-A0A816FVW0-F1
#
_cell.length_a   1.000
_cell.length_b   1.000
_cell.length_c   1.000
_cell.angle_alpha   90.00
_cell.angle_beta   90.00
_cell.angle_gamma   90.00
#
_symmetry.space_group_name_H-M   'P 1'
#
loop_
_entity.id
_entity.type
_entity.pdbx_description
1 polymer ?
#
loop_
_entity_poly.entity_id
_entity_poly.type
_entity_poly.pdbx_seq_one_letter_code
_entity_poly.pdbx_strand_id
1 'polypeptide(L)'
;CLSGWTGATCQLFQVGITCANRPCINGGTCFNNGDSYFCYCGPTNTFTGTNCEIISSTLVPNCPLNCAPGYCVPSGSSTHPYACMCRGTLHLTSCN
;
A
#
# COMPACT_ATOMS: atom_id res chain seq x y z
N CYS A 1 6.16 4.70 26.52
CA CYS A 1 5.10 5.62 26.98
C CYS A 1 3.89 4.82 27.47
N LEU A 2 2.98 5.40 28.27
CA LEU A 2 1.67 4.76 28.55
C LEU A 2 0.93 4.45 27.24
N SER A 3 0.09 3.42 27.24
CA SER A 3 -0.76 3.07 26.09
C SER A 3 -1.54 4.30 25.63
N GLY A 4 -1.43 4.64 24.35
CA GLY A 4 -2.03 5.85 23.77
C GLY A 4 -1.14 7.11 23.82
N TRP A 5 0.13 7.02 24.19
CA TRP A 5 1.07 8.16 24.17
C TRP A 5 2.30 7.87 23.30
N THR A 6 2.78 8.86 22.54
CA THR A 6 3.92 8.81 21.62
C THR A 6 4.76 10.10 21.69
N GLY A 7 5.81 10.19 20.87
CA GLY A 7 6.80 11.27 20.85
C GLY A 7 8.03 10.98 21.73
N ALA A 8 9.11 11.72 21.51
CA ALA A 8 10.41 11.51 22.18
C ALA A 8 10.33 11.58 23.71
N THR A 9 9.38 12.35 24.25
CA THR A 9 9.11 12.47 25.69
C THR A 9 7.69 12.03 26.06
N CYS A 10 7.03 11.21 25.24
CA CYS A 10 5.66 10.74 25.50
C CYS A 10 4.61 11.85 25.67
N GLN A 11 4.84 13.03 25.10
CA GLN A 11 3.98 14.21 25.25
C GLN A 11 2.81 14.23 24.26
N LEU A 12 2.85 13.38 23.23
CA LEU A 12 1.82 13.34 22.19
C LEU A 12 0.83 12.24 22.57
N PHE A 13 -0.40 12.60 22.89
CA PHE A 13 -1.46 11.61 23.02
C PHE A 13 -1.82 11.09 21.63
N GLN A 14 -1.50 9.83 21.35
CA GLN A 14 -2.09 9.09 20.23
C GLN A 14 -3.54 8.80 20.58
N VAL A 15 -4.40 9.78 20.29
CA VAL A 15 -5.82 9.51 20.01
C VAL A 15 -5.83 8.35 19.04
N GLY A 16 -6.53 7.27 19.38
CA GLY A 16 -6.65 6.06 18.58
C GLY A 16 -6.72 6.44 17.12
N ILE A 17 -5.78 5.94 16.31
CA ILE A 17 -5.78 6.25 14.89
C ILE A 17 -7.12 5.71 14.40
N THR A 18 -8.03 6.61 14.11
CA THR A 18 -9.40 6.33 13.70
C THR A 18 -9.54 6.85 12.29
N CYS A 19 -10.66 6.54 11.65
CA CYS A 19 -10.95 7.05 10.33
C CYS A 19 -11.05 8.57 10.24
N ALA A 20 -11.19 9.26 11.39
CA ALA A 20 -11.15 10.72 11.46
C ALA A 20 -9.81 11.29 10.94
N ASN A 21 -8.71 10.56 11.13
CA ASN A 21 -7.38 10.98 10.66
C ASN A 21 -7.11 10.60 9.18
N ARG A 22 -8.10 10.03 8.49
CA ARG A 22 -8.01 9.57 7.09
C ARG A 22 -6.73 8.76 6.83
N PRO A 23 -6.47 7.69 7.62
CA PRO A 23 -5.21 6.95 7.53
C PRO A 23 -5.09 6.11 6.25
N CYS A 24 -6.21 5.63 5.70
CA CYS A 24 -6.22 4.85 4.46
C CYS A 24 -5.94 5.74 3.24
N ILE A 25 -4.96 5.34 2.42
CA ILE A 25 -4.55 6.02 1.20
C ILE A 25 -4.93 5.20 -0.04
N ASN A 26 -4.61 5.71 -1.24
CA ASN A 26 -4.84 5.03 -2.53
C ASN A 26 -6.29 4.57 -2.78
N GLY A 27 -7.26 5.32 -2.26
CA GLY A 27 -8.68 5.00 -2.42
C GLY A 27 -9.20 3.89 -1.49
N GLY A 28 -8.43 3.52 -0.45
CA GLY A 28 -8.90 2.60 0.58
C GLY A 28 -10.05 3.18 1.42
N THR A 29 -11.03 2.34 1.76
CA THR A 29 -12.14 2.68 2.66
C THR A 29 -11.75 2.40 4.09
N CYS A 30 -11.86 3.41 4.96
CA CYS A 30 -11.56 3.27 6.37
C CYS A 30 -12.77 2.80 7.17
N PHE A 31 -12.56 1.87 8.09
CA PHE A 31 -13.55 1.44 9.07
C PHE A 31 -13.02 1.60 10.50
N ASN A 32 -13.84 2.19 11.37
CA ASN A 32 -13.51 2.29 12.79
C ASN A 32 -13.74 0.94 13.48
N ASN A 33 -12.84 0.59 14.40
CA ASN A 33 -12.89 -0.63 15.19
C ASN A 33 -12.54 -0.31 16.65
N GLY A 34 -13.50 0.22 17.40
CA GLY A 34 -13.28 0.73 18.76
C GLY A 34 -12.27 1.88 18.77
N ASP A 35 -11.19 1.73 19.54
CA ASP A 35 -10.07 2.68 19.62
C ASP A 35 -9.04 2.52 18.48
N SER A 36 -9.36 1.71 17.47
CA SER A 36 -8.52 1.40 16.32
C SER A 36 -9.26 1.58 15.00
N TYR A 37 -8.57 1.32 13.89
CA TYR A 37 -9.12 1.34 12.54
C TYR A 37 -8.60 0.15 11.74
N PHE A 38 -9.31 -0.18 10.68
CA PHE A 38 -8.75 -0.98 9.60
C PHE A 38 -9.10 -0.37 8.26
N CYS A 39 -8.18 -0.53 7.30
CA CYS A 39 -8.37 -0.08 5.94
C CYS A 39 -8.77 -1.25 5.06
N TYR A 40 -9.88 -1.10 4.35
CA TYR A 40 -10.24 -1.94 3.22
C TYR A 40 -9.70 -1.31 1.94
N CYS A 41 -8.68 -1.91 1.36
CA CYS A 41 -7.97 -1.36 0.20
C CYS A 41 -8.68 -1.57 -1.15
N GLY A 42 -9.99 -1.83 -1.11
CA GLY A 42 -10.84 -2.02 -2.28
C GLY A 42 -10.88 -3.48 -2.77
N PRO A 43 -11.84 -3.77 -3.68
CA PRO A 43 -12.12 -5.13 -4.15
C PRO A 43 -11.06 -5.68 -5.12
N THR A 44 -10.22 -4.82 -5.70
CA THR A 44 -9.19 -5.23 -6.65
C THR A 44 -7.90 -5.66 -5.96
N ASN A 45 -7.80 -5.51 -4.63
CA ASN A 45 -6.64 -5.84 -3.80
C ASN A 45 -5.30 -5.30 -4.37
N THR A 46 -5.36 -4.29 -5.23
CA THR A 46 -4.21 -3.66 -5.90
C THR A 46 -3.34 -2.90 -4.91
N PHE A 47 -3.91 -2.51 -3.78
CA PHE A 47 -3.25 -1.90 -2.66
C PHE A 47 -3.44 -2.77 -1.41
N THR A 48 -2.42 -2.84 -0.56
CA THR A 48 -2.33 -3.62 0.69
C THR A 48 -1.49 -2.84 1.71
N GLY A 49 -1.21 -3.43 2.86
CA GLY A 49 -0.62 -2.74 3.99
C GLY A 49 -1.69 -2.16 4.91
N THR A 50 -1.28 -1.69 6.08
CA THR A 50 -2.21 -1.22 7.13
C THR A 50 -3.04 -0.02 6.66
N ASN A 51 -2.46 0.78 5.75
CA ASN A 51 -3.03 2.01 5.22
C ASN A 51 -3.28 1.94 3.71
N CYS A 52 -3.19 0.77 3.08
CA CYS A 52 -3.24 0.64 1.61
C CYS A 52 -2.07 1.34 0.91
N GLU A 53 -0.92 1.41 1.56
CA GLU A 53 0.30 2.06 1.09
C GLU A 53 1.16 1.16 0.19
N ILE A 54 0.94 -0.15 0.24
CA ILE A 54 1.72 -1.14 -0.50
C ILE A 54 0.96 -1.52 -1.77
N ILE A 55 1.57 -1.43 -2.94
CA ILE A 55 0.97 -1.93 -4.17
C ILE A 55 1.14 -3.47 -4.20
N SER A 56 0.04 -4.23 -4.26
CA SER A 56 0.09 -5.70 -4.35
C SER A 56 0.48 -6.14 -5.75
N SER A 57 1.77 -6.39 -5.95
CA SER A 57 2.30 -7.01 -7.15
C SER A 57 1.80 -8.45 -7.38
N THR A 58 1.24 -9.09 -6.34
CA THR A 58 0.71 -10.48 -6.38
C THR A 58 -0.58 -10.64 -7.18
N LEU A 59 -1.23 -9.55 -7.55
CA LEU A 59 -2.44 -9.55 -8.40
C LEU A 59 -2.19 -8.99 -9.79
N VAL A 60 -0.92 -8.87 -10.17
CA VAL A 60 -0.53 -8.91 -11.57
C VAL A 60 -0.38 -10.40 -11.91
N PRO A 61 -1.42 -11.08 -12.43
CA PRO A 61 -1.24 -12.42 -12.95
C PRO A 61 -0.13 -12.34 -13.99
N ASN A 62 0.96 -13.07 -13.75
CA ASN A 62 2.21 -13.08 -14.54
C ASN A 62 3.24 -11.98 -14.23
N CYS A 63 3.34 -11.45 -13.01
CA CYS A 63 4.52 -10.65 -12.61
C CYS A 63 5.79 -11.53 -12.62
N PRO A 64 6.76 -11.28 -13.52
CA PRO A 64 7.86 -12.19 -13.75
C PRO A 64 9.00 -11.94 -12.75
N LEU A 65 9.73 -13.00 -12.37
CA LEU A 65 10.79 -12.96 -11.34
C LEU A 65 11.91 -11.95 -11.64
N ASN A 66 12.15 -11.63 -12.91
CA ASN A 66 13.10 -10.63 -13.41
C ASN A 66 12.68 -9.17 -13.13
N CYS A 67 11.52 -8.95 -12.51
CA CYS A 67 11.09 -7.64 -12.04
C CYS A 67 11.69 -7.30 -10.65
N ALA A 68 12.33 -8.25 -9.96
CA ALA A 68 13.01 -7.98 -8.68
C ALA A 68 14.31 -7.17 -8.89
N PRO A 69 14.60 -6.13 -8.08
CA PRO A 69 13.93 -5.71 -6.82
C PRO A 69 12.80 -4.68 -7.01
N GLY A 70 12.34 -4.44 -8.23
CA GLY A 70 11.20 -3.56 -8.53
C GLY A 70 9.83 -4.20 -8.29
N TYR A 71 8.78 -3.49 -8.67
CA TYR A 71 7.38 -3.96 -8.56
C TYR A 71 6.63 -3.79 -9.89
N CYS A 72 5.71 -4.71 -10.15
CA CYS A 72 4.86 -4.66 -11.35
C CYS A 72 3.76 -3.59 -11.19
N VAL A 73 3.54 -2.81 -12.25
CA VAL A 73 2.45 -1.85 -12.40
C VAL A 73 1.64 -2.18 -13.65
N PRO A 74 0.32 -1.94 -13.69
CA PRO A 74 -0.49 -2.17 -14.89
C PRO A 74 -0.06 -1.25 -16.04
N SER A 75 0.20 -1.82 -17.22
CA SER A 75 0.66 -1.09 -18.41
C SER A 75 -0.48 -0.77 -19.39
N GLY A 76 -1.66 -1.35 -19.19
CA GLY A 76 -2.85 -1.11 -20.04
C GLY A 76 -2.74 -1.71 -21.45
N SER A 77 -1.66 -2.43 -21.76
CA SER A 77 -1.46 -3.09 -23.05
C SER A 77 -2.00 -4.53 -23.03
N SER A 78 -2.68 -4.92 -24.10
CA SER A 78 -3.15 -6.29 -24.33
C SER A 78 -2.01 -7.28 -24.58
N THR A 79 -0.84 -6.80 -25.01
CA THR A 79 0.36 -7.64 -25.24
C THR A 79 1.31 -7.65 -24.05
N HIS A 80 1.31 -6.59 -23.24
CA HIS A 80 2.13 -6.45 -22.03
C HIS A 80 1.25 -5.89 -20.90
N PRO A 81 0.52 -6.75 -20.16
CA PRO A 81 -0.47 -6.29 -19.17
C PRO A 81 0.16 -5.57 -17.98
N TYR A 82 1.49 -5.68 -17.82
CA TYR A 82 2.26 -5.04 -16.77
C TYR A 82 3.53 -4.39 -17.32
N ALA A 83 4.09 -3.48 -16.52
CA ALA A 83 5.42 -2.91 -16.64
C ALA A 83 6.14 -3.03 -15.29
N CYS A 84 7.46 -3.04 -15.29
CA CYS A 84 8.30 -3.11 -14.11
C CYS A 84 8.75 -1.71 -13.68
N MET A 85 8.43 -1.32 -12.45
CA MET A 85 8.93 -0.09 -11.85
C MET A 85 10.19 -0.38 -11.04
N CYS A 86 11.34 0.04 -11.55
CA CYS A 86 12.67 -0.31 -11.06
C CYS A 86 13.38 0.96 -10.58
N ARG A 87 13.66 1.13 -9.28
CA ARG A 87 14.37 2.32 -8.75
C ARG A 87 13.82 3.67 -9.24
N GLY A 88 12.52 3.75 -9.52
CA GLY A 88 11.84 4.96 -10.01
C GLY A 88 11.74 5.10 -11.54
N THR A 89 12.28 4.17 -12.32
CA THR A 89 12.13 4.12 -13.79
C THR A 89 11.13 3.05 -14.23
N LEU A 90 10.39 3.34 -15.30
CA LEU A 90 9.46 2.38 -15.91
C LEU A 90 10.19 1.55 -16.97
N HIS A 91 10.21 0.24 -16.80
CA HIS A 91 10.74 -0.75 -17.73
C HIS A 91 9.61 -1.65 -18.23
N LEU A 92 9.70 -2.18 -19.46
CA LEU A 92 8.59 -2.97 -20.02
C LEU A 92 8.42 -4.34 -19.35
N THR A 93 9.48 -5.14 -19.23
CA THR A 93 9.34 -6.55 -18.80
C THR A 93 10.36 -7.00 -17.74
N SER A 94 11.38 -6.20 -17.44
CA SER A 94 12.47 -6.58 -16.52
C SER A 94 13.15 -5.38 -15.87
N CYS A 95 13.73 -5.60 -14.69
CA CYS A 95 14.65 -4.65 -14.02
C CYS A 95 16.14 -4.98 -14.23
N ASN A 96 16.44 -5.94 -15.13
CA ASN A 96 17.79 -6.28 -15.58
C ASN A 96 18.28 -5.29 -16.63
#